data_AF-A0A2G9MKE3-F1
#
_entry.id   AF-A0A2G9MKE3-F1
#
_cell.length_a   1.000
_cell.length_b   1.000
_cell.length_c   1.000
_cell.angle_alpha   90.00
_cell.angle_beta   90.00
_cell.angle_gamma   90.00
#
_symmetry.space_group_name_H-M   'P 1'
#
loop_
_entity.id
_entity.type
_entity.pdbx_description
1 polymer ?
#
loop_
_entity_poly.entity_id
_entity_poly.type
_entity_poly.pdbx_seq_one_letter_code
_entity_poly.pdbx_strand_id
1 'polypeptide(L)'
;MNNKKSTLEVKVKKYDRTDFEIPILFYNSKESDKEAYFALVKSKIPCIFNPPSDEPTPMLLVGYTHYEGLQEIMEYLGSEMAQKLKEKYKS
;
A
#
# COMPACT_ATOMS: atom_id res chain seq x y z
N MET A 1 7.97 -40.86 24.91
CA MET A 1 8.14 -39.99 23.73
C MET A 1 7.44 -38.67 24.00
N ASN A 2 8.20 -37.59 24.23
CA ASN A 2 7.68 -36.26 24.57
C ASN A 2 7.52 -35.42 23.31
N ASN A 3 6.31 -35.33 22.75
CA ASN A 3 6.00 -34.36 21.70
C ASN A 3 5.41 -33.09 22.33
N LYS A 4 6.28 -32.16 22.75
CA LYS A 4 5.88 -30.77 23.00
C LYS A 4 5.66 -30.10 21.64
N LYS A 5 4.40 -30.04 21.19
CA LYS A 5 4.00 -29.14 20.11
C LYS A 5 4.15 -27.70 20.62
N SER A 6 5.22 -27.02 20.24
CA SER A 6 5.28 -25.56 20.33
C SER A 6 4.39 -24.99 19.24
N THR A 7 3.16 -24.61 19.61
CA THR A 7 2.32 -23.77 18.76
C THR A 7 2.96 -22.39 18.76
N LEU A 8 3.61 -21.99 17.66
CA LEU A 8 4.05 -20.61 17.47
C LEU A 8 2.78 -19.76 17.37
N GLU A 9 2.42 -19.07 18.45
CA GLU A 9 1.38 -18.05 18.41
C GLU A 9 1.88 -16.88 17.57
N VAL A 10 1.55 -16.88 16.28
CA VAL A 10 1.74 -15.71 15.43
C VAL A 10 0.81 -14.62 15.95
N LYS A 11 1.34 -13.69 16.75
CA LYS A 11 0.64 -12.45 17.09
C LYS A 11 0.46 -11.64 15.81
N VAL A 12 -0.64 -11.89 15.11
CA VAL A 12 -1.13 -10.99 14.06
C VAL A 12 -1.46 -9.68 14.77
N LYS A 13 -0.62 -8.65 14.59
CA LYS A 13 -1.00 -7.29 14.99
C LYS A 13 -2.28 -6.97 14.24
N LYS A 14 -3.40 -6.93 14.95
CA LYS A 14 -4.65 -6.36 14.44
C LYS A 14 -4.37 -4.88 14.23
N TYR A 15 -4.16 -4.47 12.99
CA TYR A 15 -4.17 -3.06 12.63
C TYR A 15 -5.57 -2.53 12.95
N ASP A 16 -5.65 -1.50 13.78
CA ASP A 16 -6.90 -0.85 14.10
C ASP A 16 -7.44 -0.21 12.81
N ARG A 17 -8.71 -0.45 12.49
CA ARG A 17 -9.31 -0.13 11.17
C ARG A 17 -9.47 1.37 10.92
N THR A 18 -9.06 2.20 11.87
CA THR A 18 -9.15 3.66 11.84
C THR A 18 -7.96 4.34 11.18
N ASP A 19 -6.89 3.60 10.86
CA ASP A 19 -5.62 4.16 10.35
C ASP A 19 -5.32 3.84 8.87
N PHE A 20 -6.34 3.60 8.01
CA PHE A 20 -6.14 3.43 6.56
C PHE A 20 -5.78 4.74 5.82
N GLU A 21 -5.15 5.71 6.50
CA GLU A 21 -4.64 6.92 5.85
C GLU A 21 -3.41 6.65 4.99
N ILE A 22 -2.64 5.58 5.28
CA ILE A 22 -1.46 5.22 4.50
C ILE A 22 -1.89 4.41 3.27
N PRO A 23 -1.61 4.90 2.04
CA PRO A 23 -1.89 4.20 0.80
C PRO A 23 -1.30 2.80 0.76
N ILE A 24 -2.04 1.86 0.16
CA ILE A 24 -1.59 0.49 -0.08
C ILE A 24 -1.56 0.28 -1.60
N LEU A 25 -0.37 0.07 -2.15
CA LEU A 25 -0.20 -0.31 -3.55
C LEU A 25 -0.26 -1.84 -3.65
N PHE A 26 -1.23 -2.33 -4.39
CA PHE A 26 -1.28 -3.69 -4.90
C PHE A 26 -0.62 -3.73 -6.27
N TYR A 27 0.40 -4.57 -6.40
CA TYR A 27 1.22 -4.65 -7.61
C TYR A 27 1.66 -6.08 -7.89
N ASN A 28 1.90 -6.38 -9.16
CA ASN A 28 2.48 -7.65 -9.60
C ASN A 28 3.88 -7.41 -10.17
N SER A 29 4.08 -7.57 -11.47
CA SER A 29 5.39 -7.44 -12.12
C SER A 29 5.30 -6.87 -13.54
N LYS A 30 4.14 -6.33 -13.94
CA LYS A 30 3.95 -5.66 -15.22
C LYS A 30 4.74 -4.35 -15.25
N GLU A 31 4.94 -3.81 -16.44
CA GLU A 31 5.65 -2.53 -16.60
C GLU A 31 4.93 -1.39 -15.87
N SER A 32 3.61 -1.29 -16.02
CA SER A 32 2.76 -0.32 -15.31
C SER A 32 2.84 -0.46 -13.77
N ASP A 33 2.98 -1.68 -13.25
CA ASP A 33 3.17 -1.93 -11.82
C ASP A 33 4.48 -1.31 -11.32
N LYS A 34 5.56 -1.51 -12.08
CA LYS A 34 6.89 -0.96 -11.77
C LYS A 34 6.86 0.57 -11.81
N GLU A 35 6.20 1.15 -12.82
CA GLU A 35 6.05 2.59 -12.94
C GLU A 35 5.28 3.18 -11.74
N ALA A 36 4.15 2.58 -11.36
CA ALA A 36 3.38 3.00 -10.19
C ALA A 36 4.22 2.90 -8.90
N TYR A 37 4.94 1.79 -8.72
CA TYR A 37 5.86 1.59 -7.59
C TYR A 37 6.91 2.70 -7.51
N PHE A 38 7.64 2.96 -8.61
CA PHE A 38 8.68 3.98 -8.63
C PHE A 38 8.12 5.39 -8.44
N ALA A 39 6.94 5.68 -8.98
CA ALA A 39 6.26 6.96 -8.78
C ALA A 39 5.95 7.20 -7.29
N LEU A 40 5.38 6.21 -6.61
CA LEU A 40 5.10 6.27 -5.17
C LEU A 40 6.38 6.42 -4.35
N VAL A 41 7.43 5.64 -4.63
CA VAL A 41 8.73 5.78 -3.94
C VAL A 41 9.31 7.18 -4.14
N LYS A 42 9.31 7.71 -5.37
CA LYS A 42 9.85 9.04 -5.69
C LYS A 42 9.05 10.18 -5.06
N SER A 43 7.74 10.00 -4.90
CA SER A 43 6.85 11.00 -4.31
C SER A 43 7.18 11.32 -2.84
N LYS A 44 7.86 10.40 -2.15
CA LYS A 44 8.09 10.39 -0.69
C LYS A 44 6.80 10.36 0.14
N ILE A 45 5.69 9.91 -0.45
CA ILE A 45 4.46 9.63 0.28
C ILE A 45 4.63 8.27 0.96
N PRO A 46 4.32 8.15 2.27
CA PRO A 46 4.34 6.84 2.93
C PRO A 46 3.35 5.92 2.21
N CYS A 47 3.81 4.73 1.82
CA CYS A 47 2.99 3.76 1.10
C CYS A 47 3.36 2.36 1.57
N ILE A 48 2.36 1.51 1.76
CA ILE A 48 2.52 0.08 1.96
C ILE A 48 2.56 -0.56 0.57
N PHE A 49 3.52 -1.45 0.35
CA PHE A 49 3.67 -2.17 -0.91
C PHE A 49 3.27 -3.63 -0.68
N ASN A 50 2.18 -4.06 -1.30
CA ASN A 50 1.61 -5.39 -1.14
C ASN A 50 1.66 -6.20 -2.47
N PRO A 51 2.59 -7.16 -2.60
CA PRO A 51 2.64 -8.08 -3.74
C PRO A 51 1.76 -9.32 -3.52
N PRO A 52 1.80 -10.30 -4.45
CA PRO A 52 0.94 -10.37 -5.64
C PRO A 52 -0.56 -10.42 -5.27
N SER A 53 -1.36 -9.71 -6.05
CA SER A 53 -2.81 -9.64 -5.90
C SER A 53 -3.49 -10.36 -7.06
N ASP A 54 -4.60 -11.06 -6.78
CA ASP A 54 -5.52 -11.59 -7.79
C ASP A 54 -6.36 -10.47 -8.43
N GLU A 55 -6.31 -9.26 -7.87
CA GLU A 55 -6.98 -8.05 -8.36
C GLU A 55 -6.26 -7.44 -9.58
N PRO A 56 -6.95 -6.60 -10.38
CA PRO A 56 -6.30 -5.79 -11.40
C PRO A 56 -5.21 -4.88 -10.80
N THR A 57 -3.96 -5.06 -11.24
CA THR A 57 -2.81 -4.23 -10.83
C THR A 57 -2.29 -3.35 -11.98
N PRO A 58 -1.73 -2.16 -11.69
CA PRO A 58 -1.53 -1.59 -10.34
C PRO A 58 -2.84 -1.03 -9.78
N MET A 59 -3.04 -1.17 -8.46
CA MET A 59 -4.18 -0.58 -7.77
C MET A 59 -3.69 0.05 -6.47
N LEU A 60 -4.11 1.28 -6.20
CA LEU A 60 -3.80 1.99 -4.96
C LEU A 60 -5.07 2.14 -4.12
N LEU A 61 -5.04 1.63 -2.90
CA LEU A 61 -6.10 1.82 -1.91
C LEU A 61 -5.70 2.94 -0.95
N VAL A 62 -6.50 3.99 -0.86
CA VAL A 62 -6.34 5.09 0.09
C VAL A 62 -7.63 5.24 0.87
N GLY A 63 -7.63 4.89 2.16
CA GLY A 63 -8.86 4.78 2.94
C GLY A 63 -9.82 3.75 2.33
N TYR A 64 -10.96 4.22 1.82
CA TYR A 64 -11.97 3.42 1.12
C TYR A 64 -12.01 3.67 -0.40
N THR A 65 -11.09 4.49 -0.92
CA THR A 65 -11.04 4.85 -2.34
C THR A 65 -10.03 3.99 -3.06
N HIS A 66 -10.45 3.41 -4.18
CA HIS A 66 -9.59 2.69 -5.10
C HIS A 66 -9.16 3.61 -6.25
N TYR A 67 -7.89 3.55 -6.61
CA TYR A 67 -7.33 4.14 -7.83
C TYR A 67 -6.78 3.00 -8.67
N GLU A 68 -7.39 2.76 -9.83
CA GLU A 68 -7.12 1.62 -10.69
C GLU A 68 -6.23 2.03 -11.87
N GLY A 69 -5.14 1.30 -12.05
CA GLY A 69 -4.18 1.54 -13.12
C GLY A 69 -3.24 2.71 -12.86
N LEU A 70 -2.25 2.84 -13.75
CA LEU A 70 -1.17 3.81 -13.59
C LEU A 70 -1.66 5.26 -13.62
N GLN A 71 -2.62 5.58 -14.50
CA GLN A 71 -3.10 6.94 -14.70
C GLN A 71 -3.75 7.50 -13.43
N GLU A 72 -4.70 6.77 -12.85
CA GLU A 72 -5.39 7.22 -11.64
C GLU A 72 -4.43 7.35 -10.44
N ILE A 73 -3.45 6.46 -10.36
CA ILE A 73 -2.39 6.56 -9.35
C ILE A 73 -1.58 7.84 -9.54
N MET A 74 -1.22 8.21 -10.77
CA MET A 74 -0.52 9.47 -11.05
C MET A 74 -1.38 10.70 -10.72
N GLU A 75 -2.67 10.66 -11.02
CA GLU A 75 -3.62 11.71 -10.65
C GLU A 75 -3.72 11.86 -9.12
N TYR A 76 -3.78 10.75 -8.39
CA TYR A 76 -3.71 10.75 -6.93
C TYR A 76 -2.43 11.41 -6.42
N LEU A 77 -1.25 11.08 -6.97
CA LEU A 77 0.03 11.66 -6.54
C LEU A 77 0.07 13.19 -6.70
N GLY A 78 -0.67 13.74 -7.67
CA GLY A 78 -0.84 15.18 -7.88
C GLY A 78 -1.92 15.84 -7.00
N SER A 79 -2.73 15.05 -6.30
CA SER A 79 -3.86 15.56 -5.50
C SER A 79 -3.44 16.26 -4.21
N GLU A 80 -4.30 17.16 -3.72
CA GLU A 80 -4.13 17.81 -2.41
C GLU A 80 -4.03 16.79 -1.27
N MET A 81 -4.75 15.67 -1.38
CA MET A 81 -4.75 14.59 -0.38
C MET A 81 -3.37 13.93 -0.26
N ALA A 82 -2.74 13.61 -1.39
CA ALA A 82 -1.39 13.07 -1.43
C ALA A 82 -0.36 14.05 -0.84
N GLN A 83 -0.49 15.35 -1.10
CA GLN A 83 0.40 16.36 -0.54
C GLN A 83 0.22 16.53 0.98
N LYS A 84 -1.02 16.55 1.48
CA LYS A 84 -1.29 16.59 2.93
C LYS A 84 -0.69 15.40 3.65
N LEU A 85 -0.83 14.21 3.08
CA LEU A 85 -0.25 13.00 3.64
C LEU A 85 1.28 13.08 3.66
N LYS A 86 1.89 13.54 2.56
CA LYS A 86 3.33 13.77 2.50
C LYS A 86 3.80 14.72 3.61
N GLU A 87 3.08 15.81 3.86
CA GLU A 87 3.45 16.79 4.89
C GLU A 87 3.28 16.25 6.31
N LYS A 88 2.19 15.51 6.58
CA LYS A 88 1.93 14.88 7.88
C LYS A 88 3.07 13.96 8.32
N TYR A 89 3.72 13.28 7.37
CA TYR A 89 4.78 12.32 7.62
C TYR A 89 6.19 12.85 7.28
N LYS A 90 6.35 14.15 6.99
CA LYS A 90 7.68 14.80 6.99
C LYS A 90 8.14 14.96 8.44
N SER A 91 8.92 13.98 8.92
CA SER A 91 9.77 14.14 10.12
C SER A 91 10.99 15.00 9.80
#